data_AF-A0A949YUI9-F1
#
_entry.id   AF-A0A949YUI9-F1
#
_cell.length_a   1.000
_cell.length_b   1.000
_cell.length_c   1.000
_cell.angle_alpha   90.00
_cell.angle_beta   90.00
_cell.angle_gamma   90.00
#
_symmetry.space_group_name_H-M   'P 1'
#
loop_
_entity.id
_entity.type
_entity.pdbx_description
1 polymer ?
#
loop_
_entity_poly.entity_id
_entity_poly.type
_entity_poly.pdbx_seq_one_letter_code
_entity_poly.pdbx_strand_id
1 'polypeptide(L)'
;MRRLLIVVGSIVGALILVLVAIFIYAAANLNSIIAENRGFLLQRVSAALGRKVEVAQISAQLGWGVSADLTGVTIADDPAFSARRPFVAASDVSAKLELIPLLARQLRVSRIVLKEPDIRIVRNAQGQLNVSTIGNKSEGEKLAPEQSEKGPGGGGAINQSPLSEAPKKAPGGAGAIGVLEVHNFAIEQGKIVYEEAGQPPVGVSHIDLDLEGFNFTSPFDLSLQMAVFGDEQNIKLTGQVGPLATGGRIDPNEIGVDLHLQAGPVALAQLAQLGFAKALAGKLEVSDQVSLDATVRGKLAALSIH
;
A
#
# COMPACT_ATOMS: atom_id res chain seq x y z
N MET A 1 -9.71 -15.03 4.72
CA MET A 1 -10.14 -13.76 4.09
C MET A 1 -9.70 -12.50 4.84
N ARG A 2 -9.93 -12.35 6.16
CA ARG A 2 -9.49 -11.15 6.92
C ARG A 2 -8.01 -10.77 6.71
N ARG A 3 -7.10 -11.74 6.70
CA ARG A 3 -5.67 -11.50 6.48
C ARG A 3 -5.34 -10.99 5.06
N LEU A 4 -6.10 -11.40 4.05
CA LEU A 4 -5.85 -11.04 2.65
C LEU A 4 -6.33 -9.61 2.36
N LEU A 5 -7.48 -9.21 2.91
CA LEU A 5 -7.95 -7.83 2.87
C LEU A 5 -7.05 -6.86 3.64
N ILE A 6 -6.49 -7.30 4.77
CA ILE A 6 -5.50 -6.52 5.51
C ILE A 6 -4.22 -6.38 4.69
N VAL A 7 -3.74 -7.43 4.03
CA VAL A 7 -2.55 -7.39 3.18
C VAL A 7 -2.75 -6.43 2.00
N VAL A 8 -3.85 -6.55 1.27
CA VAL A 8 -4.18 -5.66 0.14
C VAL A 8 -4.38 -4.22 0.62
N GLY A 9 -5.13 -4.02 1.70
CA GLY A 9 -5.35 -2.70 2.30
C GLY A 9 -4.07 -2.06 2.82
N SER A 10 -3.14 -2.85 3.38
CA SER A 10 -1.82 -2.36 3.83
C SER A 10 -0.91 -2.00 2.66
N ILE A 11 -0.91 -2.78 1.57
CA ILE A 11 -0.14 -2.48 0.36
C ILE A 11 -0.64 -1.18 -0.27
N VAL A 12 -1.96 -1.08 -0.48
CA VAL A 12 -2.62 0.11 -1.03
C VAL A 12 -2.39 1.31 -0.10
N GLY A 13 -2.57 1.14 1.21
CA GLY A 13 -2.32 2.18 2.21
C GLY A 13 -0.86 2.66 2.23
N ALA A 14 0.11 1.76 2.13
CA ALA A 14 1.52 2.10 2.07
C ALA A 14 1.86 2.92 0.81
N LEU A 15 1.39 2.48 -0.35
CA LEU A 15 1.58 3.19 -1.63
C LEU A 15 0.91 4.55 -1.64
N ILE A 16 -0.30 4.64 -1.09
CA ILE A 16 -1.01 5.90 -0.90
C ILE A 16 -0.21 6.84 0.01
N LEU A 17 0.30 6.35 1.15
CA LEU A 17 1.11 7.15 2.09
C LEU A 17 2.41 7.67 1.47
N VAL A 18 3.06 6.87 0.63
CA VAL A 18 4.24 7.29 -0.15
C VAL A 18 3.90 8.47 -1.04
N LEU A 19 2.80 8.37 -1.78
CA LEU A 19 2.38 9.40 -2.74
C LEU A 19 1.93 10.69 -2.05
N VAL A 20 1.28 10.56 -0.89
CA VAL A 20 0.92 11.69 -0.01
C VAL A 20 2.14 12.46 0.45
N ALA A 21 3.13 11.75 0.99
CA ALA A 21 4.29 12.39 1.59
C ALA A 21 5.19 13.04 0.53
N ILE A 22 5.30 12.43 -0.66
CA ILE A 22 5.97 13.04 -1.82
C ILE A 22 5.22 14.32 -2.24
N PHE A 23 3.89 14.30 -2.21
CA PHE A 23 3.09 15.38 -2.75
C PHE A 23 2.85 16.56 -1.79
N ILE A 24 2.61 16.34 -0.48
CA ILE A 24 2.49 17.40 0.56
C ILE A 24 3.60 18.44 0.40
N TYR A 25 4.77 17.96 0.01
CA TYR A 25 5.96 18.77 -0.13
C TYR A 25 6.16 19.34 -1.53
N ALA A 26 5.82 18.59 -2.59
CA ALA A 26 5.82 19.09 -3.97
C ALA A 26 4.84 20.28 -4.13
N ALA A 27 3.66 20.20 -3.51
CA ALA A 27 2.68 21.29 -3.47
C ALA A 27 3.14 22.50 -2.65
N ALA A 28 4.08 22.31 -1.72
CA ALA A 28 4.61 23.41 -0.91
C ALA A 28 5.65 24.27 -1.65
N ASN A 29 6.17 23.86 -2.81
CA ASN A 29 7.14 24.66 -3.59
C ASN A 29 7.17 24.27 -5.08
N LEU A 30 6.37 24.98 -5.88
CA LEU A 30 6.05 24.63 -7.27
C LEU A 30 7.11 24.94 -8.34
N ASN A 31 8.33 25.42 -8.03
CA ASN A 31 9.25 25.74 -9.15
C ASN A 31 10.77 25.73 -8.93
N SER A 32 11.33 25.30 -7.79
CA SER A 32 12.81 25.30 -7.65
C SER A 32 13.42 24.21 -6.77
N ILE A 33 12.64 23.31 -6.15
CA ILE A 33 13.18 22.49 -5.06
C ILE A 33 12.74 21.01 -5.10
N ILE A 34 12.59 20.41 -6.29
CA ILE A 34 12.45 18.95 -6.38
C ILE A 34 13.83 18.26 -6.30
N ALA A 35 14.90 18.92 -6.77
CA ALA A 35 16.25 18.39 -6.66
C ALA A 35 16.86 18.55 -5.24
N GLU A 36 16.68 19.70 -4.59
CA GLU A 36 17.34 20.00 -3.31
C GLU A 36 16.70 19.28 -2.11
N ASN A 37 15.40 18.95 -2.16
CA ASN A 37 14.68 18.35 -1.03
C ASN A 37 14.15 16.92 -1.28
N ARG A 38 14.59 16.27 -2.37
CA ARG A 38 14.35 14.83 -2.61
C ARG A 38 14.77 13.96 -1.43
N GLY A 39 15.91 14.26 -0.81
CA GLY A 39 16.42 13.49 0.33
C GLY A 39 15.50 13.55 1.54
N PHE A 40 15.06 14.76 1.91
CA PHE A 40 14.11 14.96 3.02
C PHE A 40 12.77 14.27 2.77
N LEU A 41 12.29 14.31 1.52
CA LEU A 41 11.05 13.66 1.10
C LEU A 41 11.09 12.14 1.27
N LEU A 42 12.07 11.52 0.63
CA LEU A 42 12.26 10.08 0.70
C LEU A 42 12.49 9.65 2.15
N GLN A 43 13.18 10.46 2.97
CA GLN A 43 13.36 10.17 4.39
C GLN A 43 12.05 10.21 5.18
N ARG A 44 11.16 11.19 4.94
CA ARG A 44 9.85 11.27 5.61
C ARG A 44 8.94 10.11 5.24
N VAL A 45 8.88 9.78 3.95
CA VAL A 45 8.18 8.60 3.45
C VAL A 45 8.74 7.33 4.09
N SER A 46 10.08 7.21 4.08
CA SER A 46 10.75 6.03 4.62
C SER A 46 10.49 5.87 6.11
N ALA A 47 10.49 6.96 6.86
CA ALA A 47 10.17 6.98 8.27
C ALA A 47 8.71 6.60 8.54
N ALA A 48 7.77 7.06 7.71
CA ALA A 48 6.35 6.72 7.83
C ALA A 48 6.09 5.24 7.51
N LEU A 49 6.81 4.67 6.55
CA LEU A 49 6.71 3.25 6.21
C LEU A 49 7.55 2.34 7.10
N GLY A 50 8.54 2.89 7.81
CA GLY A 50 9.57 2.11 8.50
C GLY A 50 10.52 1.36 7.54
N ARG A 51 10.58 1.79 6.27
CA ARG A 51 11.27 1.11 5.17
C ARG A 51 11.91 2.13 4.25
N LYS A 52 13.14 1.90 3.80
CA LYS A 52 13.82 2.78 2.85
C LYS A 52 13.06 2.83 1.53
N VAL A 53 12.76 4.04 1.06
CA VAL A 53 12.16 4.31 -0.25
C VAL A 53 13.18 5.00 -1.14
N GLU A 54 13.35 4.48 -2.34
CA GLU A 54 14.18 5.08 -3.37
C GLU A 54 13.35 5.29 -4.64
N VAL A 55 13.68 6.34 -5.38
CA VAL A 55 13.01 6.70 -6.64
C VAL A 55 14.07 7.19 -7.60
N ALA A 56 14.17 6.63 -8.80
CA ALA A 56 15.19 7.02 -9.77
C ALA A 56 14.98 8.46 -10.24
N GLN A 57 13.76 8.80 -10.67
CA GLN A 57 13.41 10.13 -11.15
C GLN A 57 12.06 10.59 -10.64
N ILE A 58 11.94 11.89 -10.36
CA ILE A 58 10.69 12.56 -10.00
C ILE A 58 10.47 13.66 -11.03
N SER A 59 9.35 13.62 -11.72
CA SER A 59 8.89 14.69 -12.60
C SER A 59 7.51 15.18 -12.16
N ALA A 60 7.29 16.47 -12.24
CA ALA A 60 5.98 17.07 -12.00
C ALA A 60 5.52 17.80 -13.26
N GLN A 61 4.25 17.67 -13.60
CA GLN A 61 3.65 18.35 -14.75
C GLN A 61 2.42 19.14 -14.28
N LEU A 62 2.24 20.32 -14.87
CA LEU A 62 1.12 21.20 -14.58
C LEU A 62 0.24 21.30 -15.83
N GLY A 63 -1.02 20.88 -15.70
CA GLY A 63 -2.04 20.98 -16.74
C GLY A 63 -3.40 21.33 -16.13
N TRP A 64 -4.45 20.61 -16.49
CA TRP A 64 -5.78 20.71 -15.84
C TRP A 64 -5.80 20.22 -14.37
N GLY A 65 -4.65 19.79 -13.86
CA GLY A 65 -4.36 19.37 -12.50
C GLY A 65 -2.84 19.35 -12.29
N VAL A 66 -2.39 18.93 -11.12
CA VAL A 66 -0.97 18.67 -10.86
C VAL A 66 -0.74 17.17 -10.94
N SER A 67 0.17 16.72 -11.81
CA SER A 67 0.63 15.32 -11.80
C SER A 67 2.06 15.22 -11.31
N ALA A 68 2.33 14.17 -10.56
CA ALA A 68 3.67 13.75 -10.16
C ALA A 68 3.91 12.34 -10.69
N ASP A 69 4.97 12.18 -11.48
CA ASP A 69 5.39 10.92 -12.07
C ASP A 69 6.74 10.52 -11.46
N LEU A 70 6.81 9.29 -10.98
CA LEU A 70 7.97 8.70 -10.31
C LEU A 70 8.41 7.50 -11.13
N THR A 71 9.69 7.42 -11.48
CA THR A 71 10.24 6.25 -12.20
C THR A 71 11.20 5.46 -11.31
N GLY A 72 11.24 4.14 -11.47
CA GLY A 72 12.12 3.26 -10.73
C GLY A 72 11.92 3.36 -9.22
N VAL A 73 10.67 3.24 -8.77
CA VAL A 73 10.30 3.33 -7.36
C VAL A 73 10.61 2.00 -6.69
N THR A 74 11.37 2.01 -5.61
CA THR A 74 11.66 0.82 -4.80
C THR A 74 11.36 1.10 -3.33
N ILE A 75 10.75 0.12 -2.67
CA ILE A 75 10.52 0.11 -1.22
C ILE A 75 11.26 -1.11 -0.70
N ALA A 76 12.26 -0.88 0.14
CA ALA A 76 13.03 -1.95 0.76
C ALA A 76 12.12 -2.85 1.62
N ASP A 77 12.51 -4.12 1.73
CA ASP A 77 11.87 -5.00 2.71
C ASP A 77 12.43 -4.74 4.12
N ASP A 78 11.70 -5.24 5.12
CA ASP A 78 12.21 -5.27 6.48
C ASP A 78 13.41 -6.25 6.54
N PRO A 79 14.55 -5.85 7.13
CA PRO A 79 15.74 -6.69 7.24
C PRO A 79 15.50 -8.06 7.89
N ALA A 80 14.47 -8.19 8.73
CA ALA A 80 14.06 -9.47 9.32
C ALA A 80 13.49 -10.46 8.30
N PHE A 81 13.09 -9.98 7.11
CA PHE A 81 12.54 -10.78 6.02
C PHE A 81 13.49 -10.86 4.83
N SER A 82 14.03 -9.73 4.37
CA SER A 82 14.93 -9.68 3.22
C SER A 82 15.82 -8.45 3.23
N ALA A 83 17.13 -8.65 3.24
CA ALA A 83 18.11 -7.56 3.13
C ALA A 83 18.48 -7.19 1.69
N ARG A 84 18.13 -8.03 0.70
CA ARG A 84 18.62 -7.90 -0.69
C ARG A 84 17.53 -7.60 -1.70
N ARG A 85 16.36 -8.21 -1.52
CA ARG A 85 15.23 -8.05 -2.44
C ARG A 85 14.23 -7.05 -1.84
N PRO A 86 13.76 -6.06 -2.63
CA PRO A 86 12.78 -5.10 -2.16
C PRO A 86 11.44 -5.76 -1.85
N PHE A 87 10.61 -5.03 -1.12
CA PHE A 87 9.22 -5.37 -0.87
C PHE A 87 8.33 -4.98 -2.04
N VAL A 88 8.54 -3.79 -2.60
CA VAL A 88 7.89 -3.31 -3.81
C VAL A 88 8.94 -2.72 -4.74
N ALA A 89 8.86 -3.06 -6.02
CA ALA A 89 9.52 -2.32 -7.10
C ALA A 89 8.47 -1.96 -8.14
N ALA A 90 8.47 -0.75 -8.68
CA ALA A 90 7.55 -0.35 -9.74
C ALA A 90 8.30 0.45 -10.80
N SER A 91 7.99 0.20 -12.07
CA SER A 91 8.57 0.91 -13.20
C SER A 91 8.18 2.39 -13.14
N ASP A 92 6.87 2.66 -13.03
CA ASP A 92 6.32 4.00 -12.95
C ASP A 92 5.23 4.09 -11.89
N VAL A 93 5.19 5.21 -11.18
CA VAL A 93 4.09 5.56 -10.27
C VAL A 93 3.66 6.99 -10.57
N SER A 94 2.39 7.16 -10.95
CA SER A 94 1.80 8.45 -11.27
C SER A 94 0.72 8.80 -10.25
N ALA A 95 0.74 10.03 -9.77
CA ALA A 95 -0.33 10.58 -8.94
C ALA A 95 -0.84 11.88 -9.56
N LYS A 96 -2.17 11.98 -9.71
CA LYS A 96 -2.86 13.18 -10.18
C LYS A 96 -3.65 13.80 -9.06
N LEU A 97 -3.57 15.13 -8.96
CA LEU A 97 -4.25 15.91 -7.94
C LEU A 97 -5.07 17.03 -8.54
N GLU A 98 -6.09 17.42 -7.80
CA GLU A 98 -7.02 18.47 -8.21
C GLU A 98 -6.45 19.86 -7.94
N LEU A 99 -6.41 20.74 -8.94
CA LEU A 99 -5.81 22.07 -8.77
C LEU A 99 -6.57 22.98 -7.80
N ILE A 100 -7.90 22.98 -7.83
CA ILE A 100 -8.74 23.90 -7.05
C ILE A 100 -8.58 23.64 -5.53
N PRO A 101 -8.71 22.40 -5.02
CA PRO A 101 -8.43 22.09 -3.62
C PRO A 101 -7.02 22.45 -3.21
N LEU A 102 -6.02 22.29 -4.09
CA LEU A 102 -4.63 22.64 -3.78
C LEU A 102 -4.46 24.13 -3.50
N LEU A 103 -5.15 25.00 -4.24
CA LEU A 103 -5.17 26.44 -3.95
C LEU A 103 -5.79 26.74 -2.57
N ALA A 104 -6.74 25.92 -2.14
CA ALA A 104 -7.35 25.95 -0.80
C ALA A 104 -6.51 25.21 0.27
N ARG A 105 -5.28 24.79 -0.05
CA ARG A 105 -4.40 23.97 0.81
C ARG A 105 -5.02 22.62 1.22
N GLN A 106 -5.95 22.12 0.43
CA GLN A 106 -6.56 20.80 0.58
C GLN A 106 -5.91 19.84 -0.41
N LEU A 107 -5.43 18.71 0.09
CA LEU A 107 -4.79 17.69 -0.71
C LEU A 107 -5.82 16.65 -1.12
N ARG A 108 -6.22 16.67 -2.39
CA ARG A 108 -7.11 15.67 -2.98
C ARG A 108 -6.41 14.96 -4.12
N VAL A 109 -6.22 13.65 -3.96
CA VAL A 109 -5.59 12.82 -4.97
C VAL A 109 -6.72 12.23 -5.82
N SER A 110 -6.83 12.72 -7.05
CA SER A 110 -7.88 12.27 -7.96
C SER A 110 -7.57 10.90 -8.55
N ARG A 111 -6.30 10.58 -8.82
CA ARG A 111 -5.90 9.26 -9.35
C ARG A 111 -4.50 8.88 -8.93
N ILE A 112 -4.30 7.60 -8.63
CA ILE A 112 -3.00 6.96 -8.45
C ILE A 112 -2.90 5.82 -9.45
N VAL A 113 -1.76 5.69 -10.15
CA VAL A 113 -1.49 4.57 -11.07
C VAL A 113 -0.12 3.99 -10.74
N LEU A 114 -0.06 2.68 -10.55
CA LEU A 114 1.19 1.93 -10.40
C LEU A 114 1.36 1.05 -11.63
N LYS A 115 2.43 1.28 -12.38
CA LYS A 115 2.74 0.51 -13.57
C LYS A 115 3.82 -0.53 -13.29
N GLU A 116 3.51 -1.76 -13.68
CA GLU A 116 4.35 -2.95 -13.52
C GLU A 116 4.91 -3.12 -12.10
N PRO A 117 4.10 -2.98 -11.02
CA PRO A 117 4.61 -3.21 -9.68
C PRO A 117 4.93 -4.70 -9.46
N ASP A 118 6.15 -5.01 -9.01
CA ASP A 118 6.56 -6.30 -8.46
C ASP A 118 6.53 -6.23 -6.93
N ILE A 119 5.60 -6.96 -6.33
CA ILE A 119 5.31 -6.95 -4.91
C ILE A 119 5.62 -8.31 -4.30
N ARG A 120 6.41 -8.32 -3.23
CA ARG A 120 6.82 -9.55 -2.54
C ARG A 120 6.15 -9.65 -1.18
N ILE A 121 5.37 -10.71 -0.99
CA ILE A 121 4.74 -11.03 0.30
C ILE A 121 5.48 -12.24 0.88
N VAL A 122 6.20 -12.02 1.97
CA VAL A 122 7.01 -13.06 2.59
C VAL A 122 6.40 -13.46 3.93
N ARG A 123 6.15 -14.76 4.14
CA ARG A 123 5.85 -15.33 5.44
C ARG A 123 7.11 -15.95 6.03
N ASN A 124 7.53 -15.49 7.20
CA ASN A 124 8.66 -16.06 7.93
C ASN A 124 8.28 -17.35 8.68
N ALA A 125 9.28 -18.03 9.26
CA ALA A 125 9.07 -19.27 10.01
C ALA A 125 8.18 -19.10 11.26
N GLN A 126 8.09 -17.88 11.80
CA GLN A 126 7.23 -17.50 12.91
C GLN A 126 5.78 -17.23 12.45
N GLY A 127 5.48 -17.40 11.16
CA GLY A 127 4.16 -17.19 10.57
C GLY A 127 3.79 -15.72 10.38
N GLN A 128 4.70 -14.78 10.62
CA GLN A 128 4.49 -13.35 10.41
C GLN A 128 4.71 -13.00 8.94
N LEU A 129 3.96 -12.00 8.46
CA LEU A 129 4.09 -11.49 7.10
C LEU A 129 4.92 -10.20 7.11
N ASN A 130 5.77 -10.00 6.11
CA ASN A 130 6.56 -8.78 5.95
C ASN A 130 5.68 -7.51 5.93
N VAL A 131 4.49 -7.56 5.29
CA VAL A 131 3.54 -6.44 5.29
C VAL A 131 3.09 -5.98 6.68
N SER A 132 3.23 -6.84 7.70
CA SER A 132 2.82 -6.53 9.08
C SER A 132 3.77 -5.57 9.78
N THR A 133 4.97 -5.34 9.20
CA THR A 133 5.97 -4.42 9.78
C THR A 133 5.93 -3.04 9.14
N ILE A 134 5.06 -2.81 8.14
CA ILE A 134 4.85 -1.49 7.56
C ILE A 134 4.32 -0.54 8.64
N GLY A 135 4.95 0.63 8.77
CA GLY A 135 4.59 1.64 9.76
C GLY A 135 5.09 1.35 11.18
N ASN A 136 5.68 0.18 11.42
CA ASN A 136 6.47 -0.06 12.62
C ASN A 136 7.87 0.51 12.37
N LYS A 137 8.38 1.28 13.33
CA LYS A 137 9.75 1.80 13.24
C LYS A 137 10.71 0.61 13.33
N SER A 138 11.25 0.18 12.19
CA SER A 138 12.27 -0.87 12.14
C SER A 138 13.41 -0.53 13.10
N GLU A 139 13.69 -1.42 14.07
CA GLU A 139 14.78 -1.25 15.06
C GLU A 139 16.19 -1.29 14.43
N GLY A 140 16.29 -1.45 13.10
CA GLY A 140 17.53 -1.56 12.33
C GLY A 140 18.20 -0.23 11.94
N GLU A 141 17.52 0.91 12.03
CA GLU A 141 18.14 2.22 11.77
C GLU A 141 18.42 2.97 13.08
N LYS A 142 19.35 2.37 13.84
CA LYS A 142 20.15 3.13 14.80
C LYS A 142 21.05 4.04 13.96
N LEU A 143 20.58 5.26 13.69
CA LEU A 143 21.40 6.37 13.20
C LEU A 143 22.73 6.34 13.95
N ALA A 144 23.82 6.19 13.21
CA ALA A 144 25.16 6.30 13.76
C ALA A 144 25.25 7.64 14.52
N PRO A 145 25.75 7.64 15.77
CA PRO A 145 25.84 8.87 16.54
C PRO A 145 26.77 9.83 15.82
N GLU A 146 26.25 11.02 15.47
CA GLU A 146 27.09 12.18 15.17
C GLU A 146 28.12 12.31 16.28
N GLN A 147 29.39 12.20 15.90
CA GLN A 147 30.52 12.49 16.76
C GLN A 147 30.38 13.94 17.24
N SER A 148 29.93 14.09 18.48
CA SER A 148 30.12 15.32 19.24
C SER A 148 31.61 15.45 19.53
N GLU A 149 32.30 16.28 18.75
CA GLU A 149 33.63 16.78 19.10
C GLU A 149 33.54 17.60 20.39
N LYS A 150 34.31 17.16 21.40
CA LYS A 150 34.51 17.89 22.65
C LYS A 150 35.71 18.84 22.53
N GLY A 151 35.41 20.14 22.60
CA GLY A 151 36.14 21.16 23.39
C GLY A 151 37.42 21.78 22.81
N PRO A 152 37.96 22.89 23.40
CA PRO A 152 37.75 23.29 24.81
C PRO A 152 37.65 24.82 25.14
N GLY A 153 37.15 25.10 26.36
CA GLY A 153 37.37 26.35 27.13
C GLY A 153 36.11 27.21 27.28
N GLY A 154 35.73 27.76 28.44
CA GLY A 154 36.25 27.77 29.81
C GLY A 154 35.31 28.63 30.68
N GLY A 155 35.25 28.28 31.97
CA GLY A 155 34.69 28.96 33.16
C GLY A 155 33.72 30.17 33.07
N GLY A 156 32.66 30.10 33.88
CA GLY A 156 31.94 31.29 34.36
C GLY A 156 30.57 30.98 34.96
N ALA A 157 30.41 31.21 36.26
CA ALA A 157 29.21 30.91 37.04
C ALA A 157 28.08 31.96 36.89
N ILE A 158 26.91 31.56 37.40
CA ILE A 158 25.72 32.32 37.85
C ILE A 158 24.83 33.06 36.82
N ASN A 159 23.60 32.57 36.63
CA ASN A 159 22.42 33.23 37.21
C ASN A 159 21.14 32.40 37.07
N GLN A 160 20.49 32.20 38.21
CA GLN A 160 19.15 31.66 38.36
C GLN A 160 18.12 32.72 37.98
N SER A 161 17.07 32.35 37.25
CA SER A 161 15.68 32.63 37.66
C SER A 161 14.66 32.08 36.66
N PRO A 162 13.43 31.79 37.14
CA PRO A 162 12.64 30.65 36.71
C PRO A 162 11.52 31.04 35.74
N LEU A 163 11.16 30.13 34.84
CA LEU A 163 9.84 30.05 34.25
C LEU A 163 9.51 28.57 34.02
N SER A 164 9.24 27.89 35.13
CA SER A 164 8.34 26.75 35.13
C SER A 164 6.93 27.30 35.00
N GLU A 165 6.37 27.26 33.80
CA GLU A 165 4.94 27.15 33.62
C GLU A 165 4.68 26.34 32.34
N ALA A 166 4.49 25.04 32.56
CA ALA A 166 3.92 24.15 31.57
C ALA A 166 2.42 24.48 31.42
N PRO A 167 1.93 24.79 30.22
CA PRO A 167 0.50 24.74 29.97
C PRO A 167 0.07 23.27 29.94
N LYS A 168 -0.96 23.00 30.73
CA LYS A 168 -1.62 21.73 30.95
C LYS A 168 -2.01 21.07 29.61
N LYS A 169 -1.80 19.75 29.56
CA LYS A 169 -2.41 18.82 28.59
C LYS A 169 -3.87 19.19 28.33
N ALA A 170 -4.19 19.57 27.11
CA ALA A 170 -5.52 19.38 26.55
C ALA A 170 -5.64 17.90 26.13
N PRO A 171 -6.64 17.14 26.64
CA PRO A 171 -7.05 15.90 26.01
C PRO A 171 -7.97 16.25 24.83
N GLY A 172 -7.71 15.67 23.66
CA GLY A 172 -8.57 15.84 22.48
C GLY A 172 -7.88 16.62 21.38
N GLY A 173 -7.10 15.90 20.60
CA GLY A 173 -6.48 16.37 19.39
C GLY A 173 -6.05 15.16 18.59
N ALA A 174 -7.02 14.35 18.15
CA ALA A 174 -6.86 13.69 16.87
C ALA A 174 -6.70 14.84 15.87
N GLY A 175 -5.46 15.30 15.72
CA GLY A 175 -5.09 16.32 14.78
C GLY A 175 -5.69 15.88 13.46
N ALA A 176 -6.49 16.75 12.87
CA ALA A 176 -7.01 16.57 11.54
C ALA A 176 -5.81 16.38 10.61
N ILE A 177 -5.38 15.13 10.44
CA ILE A 177 -4.82 14.67 9.18
C ILE A 177 -5.96 14.97 8.25
N GLY A 178 -5.84 16.04 7.44
CA GLY A 178 -6.74 16.26 6.32
C GLY A 178 -6.83 14.91 5.62
N VAL A 179 -7.99 14.27 5.73
CA VAL A 179 -8.18 12.88 5.33
C VAL A 179 -7.83 12.87 3.87
N LEU A 180 -6.71 12.26 3.53
CA LEU A 180 -6.34 12.13 2.15
C LEU A 180 -7.44 11.32 1.48
N GLU A 181 -8.12 11.97 0.55
CA GLU A 181 -9.12 11.36 -0.28
C GLU A 181 -8.44 10.92 -1.58
N VAL A 182 -8.34 9.60 -1.77
CA VAL A 182 -7.91 9.00 -3.03
C VAL A 182 -9.18 8.56 -3.72
N HIS A 183 -9.52 9.18 -4.86
CA HIS A 183 -10.76 8.83 -5.54
C HIS A 183 -10.59 7.66 -6.50
N ASN A 184 -9.43 7.55 -7.15
CA ASN A 184 -9.19 6.48 -8.12
C ASN A 184 -7.80 5.87 -7.91
N PHE A 185 -7.71 4.55 -8.02
CA PHE A 185 -6.46 3.81 -7.86
C PHE A 185 -6.39 2.72 -8.92
N ALA A 186 -5.27 2.64 -9.63
CA ALA A 186 -5.03 1.63 -10.62
C ALA A 186 -3.67 0.94 -10.45
N ILE A 187 -3.64 -0.35 -10.75
CA ILE A 187 -2.43 -1.14 -10.98
C ILE A 187 -2.51 -1.63 -12.43
N GLU A 188 -1.42 -1.46 -13.17
CA GLU A 188 -1.29 -1.94 -14.55
C GLU A 188 -0.16 -2.95 -14.62
N GLN A 189 -0.44 -4.16 -15.11
CA GLN A 189 0.54 -5.22 -15.35
C GLN A 189 1.37 -5.61 -14.11
N GLY A 190 0.74 -5.61 -12.94
CA GLY A 190 1.38 -5.95 -11.67
C GLY A 190 1.72 -7.44 -11.53
N LYS A 191 2.65 -7.71 -10.63
CA LYS A 191 3.09 -9.04 -10.20
C LYS A 191 3.13 -9.10 -8.68
N ILE A 192 2.61 -10.18 -8.12
CA ILE A 192 2.70 -10.47 -6.69
C ILE A 192 3.33 -11.85 -6.55
N VAL A 193 4.38 -11.95 -5.73
CA VAL A 193 4.99 -13.23 -5.37
C VAL A 193 4.82 -13.46 -3.88
N TYR A 194 4.16 -14.57 -3.53
CA TYR A 194 4.07 -15.07 -2.17
C TYR A 194 5.18 -16.08 -1.90
N GLU A 195 5.98 -15.83 -0.88
CA GLU A 195 7.10 -16.68 -0.46
C GLU A 195 6.88 -17.18 0.98
N GLU A 196 7.02 -18.48 1.19
CA GLU A 196 6.96 -19.11 2.52
C GLU A 196 8.06 -20.16 2.66
N ALA A 197 8.69 -20.22 3.84
CA ALA A 197 9.79 -21.15 4.08
C ALA A 197 9.33 -22.61 3.92
N GLY A 198 10.02 -23.37 3.07
CA GLY A 198 9.73 -24.78 2.80
C GLY A 198 8.58 -25.03 1.81
N GLN A 199 8.03 -23.98 1.18
CA GLN A 199 7.03 -24.10 0.12
C GLN A 199 7.53 -23.42 -1.17
N PRO A 200 7.14 -23.92 -2.36
CA PRO A 200 7.42 -23.22 -3.60
C PRO A 200 6.73 -21.85 -3.61
N PRO A 201 7.35 -20.80 -4.17
CA PRO A 201 6.72 -19.49 -4.26
C PRO A 201 5.50 -19.55 -5.17
N VAL A 202 4.46 -18.81 -4.80
CA VAL A 202 3.23 -18.72 -5.58
C VAL A 202 3.16 -17.31 -6.18
N GLY A 203 3.24 -17.25 -7.51
CA GLY A 203 3.18 -16.01 -8.28
C GLY A 203 1.79 -15.76 -8.87
N VAL A 204 1.39 -14.49 -8.87
CA VAL A 204 0.26 -13.95 -9.63
C VAL A 204 0.81 -12.85 -10.53
N SER A 205 0.47 -12.86 -11.81
CA SER A 205 0.99 -11.95 -12.82
C SER A 205 -0.14 -11.26 -13.58
N HIS A 206 0.21 -10.30 -14.44
CA HIS A 206 -0.74 -9.54 -15.26
C HIS A 206 -1.89 -8.95 -14.45
N ILE A 207 -1.58 -8.44 -13.25
CA ILE A 207 -2.56 -7.87 -12.34
C ILE A 207 -2.92 -6.48 -12.87
N ASP A 208 -4.14 -6.35 -13.37
CA ASP A 208 -4.76 -5.07 -13.65
C ASP A 208 -5.86 -4.85 -12.62
N LEU A 209 -5.73 -3.81 -11.80
CA LEU A 209 -6.72 -3.41 -10.81
C LEU A 209 -7.16 -1.99 -11.14
N ASP A 210 -8.45 -1.72 -11.18
CA ASP A 210 -9.00 -0.37 -11.22
C ASP A 210 -10.05 -0.23 -10.10
N LEU A 211 -9.86 0.79 -9.27
CA LEU A 211 -10.79 1.24 -8.25
C LEU A 211 -11.32 2.60 -8.69
N GLU A 212 -12.60 2.67 -9.06
CA GLU A 212 -13.26 3.91 -9.45
C GLU A 212 -14.13 4.44 -8.32
N GLY A 213 -13.98 5.74 -8.01
CA GLY A 213 -14.76 6.39 -6.96
C GLY A 213 -14.50 5.86 -5.56
N PHE A 214 -13.29 5.34 -5.28
CA PHE A 214 -12.88 4.84 -3.98
C PHE A 214 -13.20 5.84 -2.86
N ASN A 215 -13.91 5.37 -1.85
CA ASN A 215 -14.26 6.14 -0.67
C ASN A 215 -14.42 5.21 0.53
N PHE A 216 -14.11 5.71 1.73
CA PHE A 216 -14.32 4.93 2.95
C PHE A 216 -15.80 4.87 3.35
N THR A 217 -16.58 5.89 3.04
CA THR A 217 -17.95 6.10 3.54
C THR A 217 -19.04 5.85 2.51
N SER A 218 -18.67 5.61 1.25
CA SER A 218 -19.59 5.21 0.17
C SER A 218 -19.08 3.96 -0.56
N PRO A 219 -19.96 3.22 -1.25
CA PRO A 219 -19.54 2.18 -2.18
C PRO A 219 -18.68 2.73 -3.32
N PHE A 220 -17.83 1.88 -3.86
CA PHE A 220 -16.97 2.16 -5.01
C PHE A 220 -16.90 0.94 -5.94
N ASP A 221 -16.55 1.18 -7.20
CA ASP A 221 -16.43 0.13 -8.21
C ASP A 221 -15.03 -0.47 -8.18
N LEU A 222 -14.96 -1.80 -8.31
CA LEU A 222 -13.75 -2.61 -8.31
C LEU A 222 -13.73 -3.43 -9.60
N SER A 223 -12.63 -3.34 -10.36
CA SER A 223 -12.33 -4.22 -11.48
C SER A 223 -10.93 -4.79 -11.29
N LEU A 224 -10.82 -6.12 -11.20
CA LEU A 224 -9.56 -6.84 -11.05
C LEU A 224 -9.47 -7.90 -12.13
N GLN A 225 -8.37 -7.92 -12.87
CA GLN A 225 -8.01 -8.97 -13.81
C GLN A 225 -6.60 -9.44 -13.47
N MET A 226 -6.39 -10.76 -13.48
CA MET A 226 -5.08 -11.33 -13.15
C MET A 226 -4.89 -12.70 -13.78
N ALA A 227 -3.63 -13.05 -14.00
CA ALA A 227 -3.19 -14.37 -14.41
C ALA A 227 -2.73 -15.15 -13.18
N VAL A 228 -3.37 -16.29 -12.93
CA VAL A 228 -3.04 -17.21 -11.85
C VAL A 228 -2.68 -18.57 -12.47
N PHE A 229 -1.46 -19.05 -12.23
CA PHE A 229 -0.92 -20.28 -12.84
C PHE A 229 -0.86 -20.29 -14.38
N GLY A 230 -0.72 -19.13 -15.00
CA GLY A 230 -0.54 -18.99 -16.44
C GLY A 230 0.00 -17.62 -16.82
N ASP A 231 0.22 -17.42 -18.12
CA ASP A 231 0.70 -16.15 -18.68
C ASP A 231 -0.45 -15.25 -19.17
N GLU A 232 -1.68 -15.78 -19.23
CA GLU A 232 -2.87 -15.04 -19.65
C GLU A 232 -3.81 -14.77 -18.47
N GLN A 233 -4.49 -13.62 -18.49
CA GLN A 233 -5.49 -13.26 -17.48
C GLN A 233 -6.65 -14.26 -17.53
N ASN A 234 -6.70 -15.11 -16.51
CA ASN A 234 -7.70 -16.16 -16.38
C ASN A 234 -8.61 -15.96 -15.17
N ILE A 235 -8.43 -14.86 -14.42
CA ILE A 235 -9.33 -14.43 -13.36
C ILE A 235 -9.79 -13.00 -13.64
N LYS A 236 -11.09 -12.77 -13.59
CA LYS A 236 -11.73 -11.46 -13.65
C LYS A 236 -12.72 -11.33 -12.50
N LEU A 237 -12.60 -10.25 -11.74
CA LEU A 237 -13.47 -9.93 -10.61
C LEU A 237 -13.94 -8.49 -10.77
N THR A 238 -15.25 -8.28 -10.92
CA THR A 238 -15.83 -6.95 -11.12
C THR A 238 -17.01 -6.72 -10.19
N GLY A 239 -17.25 -5.49 -9.76
CA GLY A 239 -18.47 -5.14 -9.04
C GLY A 239 -18.27 -4.02 -8.02
N GLN A 240 -19.15 -3.95 -7.03
CA GLN A 240 -19.13 -2.90 -6.01
C GLN A 240 -18.72 -3.43 -4.64
N VAL A 241 -17.96 -2.60 -3.94
CA VAL A 241 -17.53 -2.82 -2.57
C VAL A 241 -17.81 -1.58 -1.74
N GLY A 242 -18.31 -1.77 -0.52
CA GLY A 242 -18.44 -0.72 0.48
C GLY A 242 -19.87 -0.51 0.99
N PRO A 243 -20.06 0.49 1.87
CA PRO A 243 -19.03 1.36 2.45
C PRO A 243 -18.04 0.59 3.36
N LEU A 244 -16.81 1.10 3.48
CA LEU A 244 -15.76 0.48 4.32
C LEU A 244 -15.84 0.92 5.79
N ALA A 245 -16.39 2.10 6.02
CA ALA A 245 -16.54 2.73 7.31
C ALA A 245 -17.95 3.31 7.46
N THR A 246 -18.63 2.91 8.53
CA THR A 246 -19.93 3.44 8.92
C THR A 246 -19.78 4.09 10.29
N GLY A 247 -20.32 5.30 10.47
CA GLY A 247 -20.21 6.01 11.75
C GLY A 247 -18.76 6.30 12.20
N GLY A 248 -17.83 6.45 11.24
CA GLY A 248 -16.42 6.74 11.50
C GLY A 248 -15.59 5.54 11.98
N ARG A 249 -16.10 4.31 11.84
CA ARG A 249 -15.40 3.08 12.21
C ARG A 249 -15.38 2.12 11.05
N ILE A 250 -14.24 1.46 10.81
CA ILE A 250 -14.14 0.36 9.86
C ILE A 250 -14.76 -0.87 10.53
N ASP A 251 -15.90 -1.32 10.04
CA ASP A 251 -16.54 -2.57 10.47
C ASP A 251 -16.61 -3.54 9.29
N PRO A 252 -15.75 -4.58 9.25
CA PRO A 252 -15.77 -5.60 8.19
C PRO A 252 -17.11 -6.31 8.04
N ASN A 253 -17.99 -6.28 9.05
CA ASN A 253 -19.31 -6.90 8.98
C ASN A 253 -20.34 -6.05 8.24
N GLU A 254 -20.07 -4.76 8.05
CA GLU A 254 -20.99 -3.85 7.37
C GLU A 254 -20.63 -3.61 5.91
N ILE A 255 -19.44 -4.05 5.49
CA ILE A 255 -18.97 -3.91 4.11
C ILE A 255 -19.87 -4.73 3.19
N GLY A 256 -20.66 -4.02 2.37
CA GLY A 256 -21.43 -4.61 1.30
C GLY A 256 -20.52 -5.03 0.15
N VAL A 257 -20.85 -6.14 -0.49
CA VAL A 257 -20.20 -6.61 -1.71
C VAL A 257 -21.26 -7.10 -2.70
N ASP A 258 -21.14 -6.66 -3.94
CA ASP A 258 -21.81 -7.23 -5.11
C ASP A 258 -20.73 -7.46 -6.16
N LEU A 259 -20.21 -8.69 -6.21
CA LEU A 259 -19.04 -9.05 -6.99
C LEU A 259 -19.38 -10.18 -7.95
N HIS A 260 -18.94 -10.04 -9.19
CA HIS A 260 -18.97 -11.06 -10.22
C HIS A 260 -17.55 -11.57 -10.45
N LEU A 261 -17.35 -12.86 -10.22
CA LEU A 261 -16.09 -13.57 -10.41
C LEU A 261 -16.22 -14.50 -11.62
N GLN A 262 -15.31 -14.33 -12.57
CA GLN A 262 -15.06 -15.26 -13.65
C GLN A 262 -13.65 -15.80 -13.49
N ALA A 263 -13.50 -17.11 -13.48
CA ALA A 263 -12.22 -17.78 -13.39
C ALA A 263 -12.16 -18.93 -14.37
N GLY A 264 -11.01 -19.12 -14.99
CA GLY A 264 -10.72 -20.25 -15.86
C GLY A 264 -10.47 -19.88 -17.32
N PRO A 265 -9.91 -20.84 -18.08
CA PRO A 265 -9.59 -22.21 -17.66
C PRO A 265 -8.34 -22.30 -16.75
N VAL A 266 -8.42 -23.07 -15.66
CA VAL A 266 -7.28 -23.41 -14.79
C VAL A 266 -7.12 -24.93 -14.72
N ALA A 267 -5.90 -25.44 -14.86
CA ALA A 267 -5.66 -26.88 -14.79
C ALA A 267 -5.80 -27.42 -13.36
N LEU A 268 -6.41 -28.59 -13.18
CA LEU A 268 -6.55 -29.20 -11.84
C LEU A 268 -5.22 -29.45 -11.13
N ALA A 269 -4.18 -29.81 -11.88
CA ALA A 269 -2.84 -30.00 -11.33
C ALA A 269 -2.29 -28.71 -10.68
N GLN A 270 -2.66 -27.55 -11.22
CA GLN A 270 -2.28 -26.24 -10.68
C GLN A 270 -3.17 -25.88 -9.48
N LEU A 271 -4.48 -26.14 -9.56
CA LEU A 271 -5.39 -25.95 -8.43
C LEU A 271 -4.99 -26.80 -7.23
N ALA A 272 -4.53 -28.04 -7.43
CA ALA A 272 -4.05 -28.93 -6.37
C ALA A 272 -2.87 -28.37 -5.56
N GLN A 273 -2.16 -27.36 -6.08
CA GLN A 273 -1.13 -26.63 -5.32
C GLN A 273 -1.74 -25.74 -4.24
N LEU A 274 -3.00 -25.34 -4.38
CA LEU A 274 -3.74 -24.60 -3.37
C LEU A 274 -4.22 -25.57 -2.28
N GLY A 275 -3.96 -25.22 -1.02
CA GLY A 275 -4.24 -26.09 0.14
C GLY A 275 -5.69 -26.56 0.26
N PHE A 276 -6.66 -25.80 -0.26
CA PHE A 276 -8.07 -26.20 -0.26
C PHE A 276 -8.40 -27.27 -1.32
N ALA A 277 -7.69 -27.30 -2.44
CA ALA A 277 -7.95 -28.24 -3.52
C ALA A 277 -7.41 -29.64 -3.22
N LYS A 278 -6.49 -29.77 -2.25
CA LYS A 278 -6.01 -31.07 -1.74
C LYS A 278 -7.15 -31.95 -1.20
N ALA A 279 -8.23 -31.33 -0.69
CA ALA A 279 -9.43 -32.02 -0.23
C ALA A 279 -10.35 -32.46 -1.38
N LEU A 280 -10.30 -31.76 -2.53
CA LEU A 280 -11.15 -31.99 -3.70
C LEU A 280 -10.50 -32.97 -4.70
N ALA A 281 -9.16 -32.92 -4.84
CA ALA A 281 -8.40 -33.70 -5.82
C ALA A 281 -8.44 -35.22 -5.58
N GLY A 282 -8.76 -35.68 -4.36
CA GLY A 282 -8.73 -37.10 -4.02
C GLY A 282 -9.98 -37.90 -4.41
N LYS A 283 -11.06 -37.27 -4.93
CA LYS A 283 -12.37 -37.94 -5.08
C LYS A 283 -13.11 -37.67 -6.38
N LEU A 284 -12.55 -36.92 -7.32
CA LEU A 284 -13.28 -36.48 -8.52
C LEU A 284 -12.44 -36.69 -9.79
N GLU A 285 -12.96 -37.42 -10.76
CA GLU A 285 -12.53 -37.36 -12.16
C GLU A 285 -13.11 -36.08 -12.77
N VAL A 286 -12.36 -34.98 -12.72
CA VAL A 286 -12.75 -33.69 -13.30
C VAL A 286 -11.98 -33.49 -14.61
N SER A 287 -12.63 -32.89 -15.61
CA SER A 287 -12.03 -32.48 -16.89
C SER A 287 -10.72 -31.71 -16.67
N ASP A 288 -9.72 -31.85 -17.54
CA ASP A 288 -8.36 -31.31 -17.37
C ASP A 288 -8.30 -29.82 -16.98
N GLN A 289 -9.35 -29.05 -17.28
CA GLN A 289 -9.50 -27.63 -16.95
C GLN A 289 -10.81 -27.36 -16.20
N VAL A 290 -10.75 -26.42 -15.26
CA VAL A 290 -11.88 -25.95 -14.45
C VAL A 290 -12.12 -24.47 -14.72
N SER A 291 -13.39 -24.10 -14.89
CA SER A 291 -13.87 -22.73 -14.91
C SER A 291 -14.94 -22.51 -13.84
N LEU A 292 -15.09 -21.27 -13.40
CA LEU A 292 -16.03 -20.83 -12.38
C LEU A 292 -16.59 -19.48 -12.82
N ASP A 293 -17.91 -19.37 -12.90
CA ASP A 293 -18.62 -18.10 -12.98
C ASP A 293 -19.51 -18.02 -11.74
N ALA A 294 -19.31 -17.00 -10.91
CA ALA A 294 -19.99 -16.86 -9.63
C ALA A 294 -20.33 -15.39 -9.37
N THR A 295 -21.55 -15.15 -8.91
CA THR A 295 -21.96 -13.84 -8.38
C THR A 295 -22.11 -13.94 -6.86
N VAL A 296 -21.51 -13.00 -6.16
CA VAL A 296 -21.48 -12.93 -4.70
C VAL A 296 -22.11 -11.62 -4.28
N ARG A 297 -23.25 -11.71 -3.57
CA ARG A 297 -23.98 -10.56 -3.04
C ARG A 297 -24.21 -10.71 -1.55
N GLY A 298 -23.93 -9.65 -0.80
CA GLY A 298 -24.28 -9.58 0.61
C GLY A 298 -23.28 -8.79 1.43
N LYS A 299 -23.25 -9.06 2.73
CA LYS A 299 -22.26 -8.48 3.65
C LYS A 299 -21.03 -9.36 3.70
N LEU A 300 -19.85 -8.76 3.70
CA LEU A 300 -18.57 -9.46 3.69
C LEU A 300 -18.44 -10.49 4.83
N ALA A 301 -18.98 -10.21 6.02
CA ALA A 301 -18.96 -11.16 7.13
C ALA A 301 -19.82 -12.41 6.94
N ALA A 302 -20.87 -12.33 6.11
CA ALA A 302 -21.71 -13.48 5.80
C ALA A 302 -21.01 -14.48 4.86
N LEU A 303 -19.92 -14.07 4.19
CA LEU A 303 -19.18 -14.86 3.21
C LEU A 303 -18.12 -15.76 3.84
N SER A 304 -18.42 -16.36 5.00
CA SER A 304 -17.48 -17.25 5.70
C SER A 304 -17.33 -18.59 4.98
N ILE A 305 -16.42 -18.69 4.00
CA ILE A 305 -15.96 -19.97 3.45
C ILE A 305 -15.13 -20.66 4.52
N HIS A 306 -15.63 -21.79 5.03
CA HIS A 306 -14.93 -22.69 5.97
C HIS A 306 -13.97 -23.61 5.23
#